data_AF-I0H2H0-F1
#
_entry.id   AF-I0H2H0-F1
#
_cell.length_a   1.000
_cell.length_b   1.000
_cell.length_c   1.000
_cell.angle_alpha   90.00
_cell.angle_beta   90.00
_cell.angle_gamma   90.00
#
_symmetry.space_group_name_H-M   'P 1'
#
loop_
_entity.id
_entity.type
_entity.pdbx_description
1 polymer ?
#
loop_
_entity_poly.entity_id
_entity_poly.type
_entity_poly.pdbx_seq_one_letter_code
_entity_poly.pdbx_strand_id
1 'polypeptide(L)'
;MTTITAEQAAIQIKQAYATEMRQRGEQSGWVTVVALMNRLDLTVEQMAAGARHLARQGGWAVAPTSNQKTLTDLDRACALWIGGQWKHVISAN
;
A
#
# COMPACT_ATOMS: atom_id res chain seq x y z
N MET A 1 21.72 1.78 -3.30
CA MET A 1 20.30 1.92 -2.90
C MET A 1 19.88 3.32 -3.23
N THR A 2 18.94 3.50 -4.16
CA THR A 2 18.44 4.81 -4.54
C THR A 2 17.60 5.36 -3.39
N THR A 3 18.03 6.47 -2.79
CA THR A 3 17.29 7.11 -1.70
C THR A 3 16.10 7.85 -2.29
N ILE A 4 14.92 7.22 -2.31
CA ILE A 4 13.68 7.88 -2.71
C ILE A 4 13.03 8.60 -1.53
N THR A 5 12.35 9.71 -1.78
CA THR A 5 11.59 10.44 -0.75
C THR A 5 10.22 9.78 -0.52
N ALA A 6 9.56 10.14 0.60
CA ALA A 6 8.19 9.70 0.89
C ALA A 6 7.19 10.17 -0.18
N GLU A 7 7.39 11.36 -0.75
CA GLU A 7 6.58 11.89 -1.85
C GLU A 7 6.77 11.09 -3.14
N GLN A 8 8.02 10.76 -3.49
CA GLN A 8 8.31 9.91 -4.66
C GLN A 8 7.71 8.50 -4.48
N ALA A 9 7.84 7.92 -3.29
CA ALA A 9 7.19 6.65 -2.96
C ALA A 9 5.66 6.74 -3.10
N ALA A 10 5.04 7.83 -2.62
CA ALA A 10 3.62 8.08 -2.74
C ALA A 10 3.14 8.19 -4.20
N ILE A 11 3.92 8.83 -5.07
CA ILE A 11 3.64 8.91 -6.51
C ILE A 11 3.67 7.52 -7.15
N GLN A 12 4.69 6.70 -6.83
CA GLN A 12 4.78 5.33 -7.33
C GLN A 12 3.62 4.45 -6.86
N ILE A 13 3.23 4.56 -5.58
CA ILE A 13 2.06 3.86 -5.01
C ILE A 13 0.78 4.24 -5.76
N LYS A 14 0.55 5.54 -6.01
CA LYS A 14 -0.61 6.04 -6.79
C LYS A 14 -0.68 5.39 -8.17
N GLN A 15 0.45 5.34 -8.88
CA GLN A 15 0.53 4.77 -10.24
C GLN A 15 0.31 3.25 -10.24
N ALA A 16 0.92 2.53 -9.29
CA ALA A 16 0.74 1.09 -9.15
C ALA A 16 -0.70 0.73 -8.80
N TYR A 17 -1.32 1.47 -7.87
CA TYR A 17 -2.72 1.30 -7.49
C TYR A 17 -3.66 1.48 -8.69
N ALA A 18 -3.49 2.56 -9.46
CA ALA A 18 -4.32 2.80 -10.65
C ALA A 18 -4.19 1.66 -11.68
N THR A 19 -3.00 1.06 -11.78
CA THR A 19 -2.79 -0.09 -12.67
C THR A 19 -3.50 -1.34 -12.16
N GLU A 20 -3.41 -1.63 -10.85
CA GLU A 20 -4.13 -2.75 -10.24
C GLU A 20 -5.65 -2.62 -10.39
N MET A 21 -6.19 -1.41 -10.20
CA MET A 21 -7.63 -1.15 -10.38
C MET A 21 -8.09 -1.40 -11.80
N ARG A 22 -7.33 -0.93 -12.79
CA ARG A 22 -7.62 -1.17 -14.21
C ARG A 22 -7.61 -2.66 -14.56
N GLN A 23 -6.67 -3.43 -13.99
CA GLN A 23 -6.56 -4.87 -14.25
C GLN A 23 -7.68 -5.69 -13.58
N ARG A 24 -8.19 -5.24 -12.44
CA ARG A 24 -9.24 -5.92 -11.66
C ARG A 24 -10.67 -5.49 -12.02
N GLY A 25 -10.83 -4.54 -12.95
CA GLY A 25 -12.14 -4.01 -13.33
C GLY A 25 -12.83 -3.22 -12.21
N GLU A 26 -12.07 -2.53 -11.36
CA GLU A 26 -12.56 -1.62 -10.30
C GLU A 26 -13.49 -2.24 -9.23
N GLN A 27 -13.59 -3.57 -9.15
CA GLN A 27 -14.62 -4.25 -8.34
C GLN A 27 -14.41 -4.19 -6.81
N SER A 28 -13.30 -3.64 -6.34
CA SER A 28 -13.11 -3.21 -4.96
C SER A 28 -11.94 -2.24 -4.91
N GLY A 29 -12.13 -1.02 -4.43
CA GLY A 29 -11.07 -0.02 -4.29
C GLY A 29 -9.91 -0.43 -3.36
N TRP A 30 -9.92 -1.63 -2.80
CA TRP A 30 -8.85 -2.12 -1.92
C TRP A 30 -7.83 -2.94 -2.70
N VAL A 31 -6.57 -2.52 -2.62
CA VAL A 31 -5.41 -3.25 -3.17
C VAL A 31 -4.51 -3.67 -2.03
N THR A 32 -4.03 -4.91 -2.05
CA THR A 32 -3.10 -5.39 -1.02
C THR A 32 -1.73 -4.74 -1.16
N VAL A 33 -1.06 -4.50 -0.03
CA VAL A 33 0.31 -3.96 -0.02
C VAL A 33 1.27 -4.90 -0.75
N VAL A 34 1.07 -6.21 -0.64
CA VAL A 34 1.82 -7.22 -1.40
C VAL A 34 1.69 -7.00 -2.90
N ALA A 35 0.47 -6.78 -3.42
CA ALA A 35 0.27 -6.55 -4.84
C ALA A 35 1.02 -5.30 -5.34
N LEU A 36 1.06 -4.24 -4.52
CA LEU A 36 1.81 -3.03 -4.84
C LEU A 36 3.33 -3.26 -4.75
N MET A 37 3.81 -3.94 -3.71
CA MET A 37 5.24 -4.26 -3.54
C MET A 37 5.77 -5.18 -4.63
N ASN A 38 4.97 -6.11 -5.16
CA ASN A 38 5.37 -6.95 -6.29
C ASN A 38 5.61 -6.16 -7.58
N ARG A 39 5.12 -4.93 -7.67
CA ARG A 39 5.24 -4.06 -8.85
C ARG A 39 6.25 -2.94 -8.67
N LEU A 40 6.63 -2.67 -7.43
CA LEU A 40 7.39 -1.50 -7.06
C LEU A 40 8.69 -1.96 -6.40
N ASP A 41 9.82 -1.40 -6.83
CA ASP A 41 11.11 -1.65 -6.19
C ASP A 41 11.25 -0.77 -4.92
N LEU A 42 10.33 -1.00 -3.97
CA LEU A 42 10.27 -0.29 -2.69
C LEU A 42 10.53 -1.24 -1.53
N THR A 43 11.36 -0.80 -0.59
CA THR A 43 11.44 -1.45 0.71
C THR A 43 10.13 -1.25 1.49
N VAL A 44 9.88 -2.10 2.50
CA VAL A 44 8.73 -1.94 3.41
C VAL A 44 8.72 -0.57 4.08
N GLU A 45 9.90 -0.04 4.43
CA GLU A 45 10.03 1.29 5.04
C GLU A 45 9.66 2.41 4.07
N GLN A 46 10.10 2.33 2.81
CA GLN A 46 9.75 3.30 1.77
C GLN A 46 8.26 3.25 1.43
N MET A 47 7.70 2.04 1.32
CA MET A 47 6.27 1.81 1.13
C MET A 47 5.47 2.41 2.30
N ALA A 48 5.90 2.19 3.55
CA ALA A 48 5.26 2.77 4.73
C ALA A 48 5.38 4.30 4.76
N ALA A 49 6.52 4.87 4.37
CA ALA A 49 6.71 6.31 4.28
C ALA A 49 5.77 6.94 3.24
N GLY A 50 5.69 6.36 2.04
CA GLY A 50 4.79 6.79 0.98
C GLY A 50 3.32 6.65 1.36
N ALA A 51 2.92 5.51 1.92
CA ALA A 51 1.55 5.28 2.39
C ALA A 51 1.14 6.26 3.50
N ARG A 52 2.04 6.57 4.44
CA ARG A 52 1.80 7.62 5.46
C ARG A 52 1.67 9.00 4.84
N HIS A 53 2.47 9.31 3.83
CA HIS A 53 2.38 10.57 3.11
C HIS A 53 1.02 10.72 2.41
N LEU A 54 0.56 9.66 1.72
CA LEU A 54 -0.78 9.61 1.09
C LEU A 54 -1.90 9.80 2.11
N ALA A 55 -1.87 9.06 3.21
CA ALA A 55 -2.89 9.15 4.26
C ALA A 55 -2.99 10.57 4.86
N ARG A 56 -1.85 11.30 4.96
CA ARG A 56 -1.82 12.69 5.45
C ARG A 56 -2.37 13.71 4.45
N GLN A 57 -2.19 13.48 3.16
CA GLN A 57 -2.71 14.36 2.11
C GLN A 57 -4.23 14.25 1.91
N GLY A 58 -4.85 13.19 2.43
CA GLY A 58 -6.26 12.88 2.21
C GLY A 58 -6.51 12.15 0.89
N GLY A 59 -7.73 11.61 0.73
CA GLY A 59 -8.14 10.85 -0.47
C GLY A 59 -7.59 9.43 -0.55
N TRP A 60 -6.87 8.96 0.49
CA TRP A 60 -6.32 7.61 0.57
C TRP A 60 -6.58 7.01 1.95
N ALA A 61 -6.97 5.74 1.97
CA ALA A 61 -7.09 4.96 3.19
C ALA A 61 -6.09 3.81 3.19
N VAL A 62 -5.49 3.57 4.36
CA VAL A 62 -4.55 2.46 4.59
C VAL A 62 -5.06 1.67 5.77
N ALA A 63 -5.53 0.45 5.53
CA ALA A 63 -6.32 -0.31 6.49
C ALA A 63 -5.73 -1.71 6.74
N PRO A 64 -6.02 -2.31 7.90
CA PRO A 64 -5.83 -3.74 8.09
C PRO A 64 -6.81 -4.52 7.19
N THR A 65 -6.43 -5.71 6.74
CA THR A 65 -7.39 -6.63 6.13
C THR A 65 -8.45 -7.02 7.16
N SER A 66 -9.73 -6.90 6.80
CA SER A 66 -10.85 -7.16 7.72
C SER A 66 -10.86 -8.59 8.25
N ASN A 67 -10.55 -9.58 7.41
CA ASN A 67 -10.39 -10.96 7.82
C ASN A 67 -8.92 -11.30 8.03
N GLN A 68 -8.38 -11.09 9.23
CA GLN A 68 -6.95 -11.37 9.49
C GLN A 68 -6.55 -12.85 9.40
N LYS A 69 -7.53 -13.77 9.39
CA LYS A 69 -7.26 -15.21 9.21
C LYS A 69 -6.83 -15.56 7.79
N THR A 70 -7.13 -14.70 6.81
CA THR A 70 -6.74 -14.91 5.41
C THR A 70 -5.37 -14.32 5.07
N LEU A 71 -4.70 -13.68 6.03
CA LEU A 71 -3.35 -13.13 5.81
C LEU A 71 -2.35 -14.27 5.67
N THR A 72 -1.69 -14.30 4.52
CA THR A 72 -0.54 -15.16 4.25
C THR A 72 0.70 -14.66 4.98
N ASP A 73 1.75 -15.48 5.04
CA ASP A 73 3.04 -15.05 5.61
C ASP A 73 3.65 -13.88 4.83
N LEU A 74 3.43 -13.84 3.51
CA LEU A 74 3.86 -12.73 2.67
C LEU A 74 3.08 -11.45 3.00
N ASP A 75 1.77 -11.53 3.25
CA ASP A 75 0.99 -10.36 3.68
C ASP A 75 1.49 -9.80 5.01
N ARG A 76 1.89 -10.68 5.94
CA ARG A 76 2.45 -10.27 7.24
C ARG A 76 3.84 -9.67 7.08
N ALA A 77 4.68 -10.23 6.21
CA ALA A 77 6.02 -9.73 5.93
C ALA A 77 6.00 -8.36 5.23
N CYS A 78 5.01 -8.12 4.38
CA CYS A 78 4.81 -6.84 3.69
C CYS A 78 3.94 -5.84 4.46
N ALA A 79 3.43 -6.19 5.65
CA ALA A 79 2.53 -5.33 6.40
C ALA A 79 3.20 -4.00 6.79
N LEU A 80 2.43 -2.91 6.74
CA LEU A 80 2.93 -1.57 7.06
C LEU A 80 2.54 -1.21 8.50
N TRP A 81 3.52 -0.92 9.36
CA TRP A 81 3.25 -0.43 10.72
C TRP A 81 2.88 1.05 10.71
N ILE A 82 1.59 1.40 10.74
CA ILE A 82 1.12 2.80 10.62
C ILE A 82 0.08 3.09 11.69
N GLY A 83 0.31 4.14 12.49
CA GLY A 83 -0.63 4.56 13.53
C GLY A 83 -0.83 3.51 14.63
N GLY A 84 0.23 2.76 14.99
CA GLY A 84 0.19 1.75 16.05
C GLY A 84 -0.46 0.42 15.66
N GLN A 85 -0.66 0.16 14.35
CA GLN A 85 -1.25 -1.09 13.87
C GLN A 85 -0.66 -1.49 12.52
N TRP A 86 -0.61 -2.80 12.26
CA TRP A 86 -0.30 -3.37 10.95
C TRP A 86 -1.42 -3.13 9.94
N LYS A 87 -1.05 -2.60 8.78
CA LYS A 87 -1.93 -2.33 7.65
C LYS A 87 -1.52 -3.18 6.45
N HIS A 88 -2.51 -3.62 5.67
CA HIS A 88 -2.34 -4.67 4.65
C HIS A 88 -2.97 -4.28 3.31
N VAL A 89 -3.88 -3.31 3.30
CA VAL A 89 -4.58 -2.84 2.10
C VAL A 89 -4.56 -1.33 2.02
N ILE A 90 -4.59 -0.82 0.79
CA ILE A 90 -4.64 0.60 0.44
C ILE A 90 -5.83 0.81 -0.50
N SER A 91 -6.58 1.90 -0.30
CA SER A 91 -7.60 2.38 -1.23
C SER A 91 -7.46 3.86 -1.52
N ALA A 92 -7.89 4.27 -2.71
CA ALA A 92 -8.27 5.65 -2.97
C ALA A 92 -9.74 5.84 -2.59
N ASN A 93 -10.05 6.94 -1.89
CA ASN A 93 -11.43 7.32 -1.55
C ASN A 93 -12.13 8.03 -2.72
#